data_AF-A0A967FDH2-F1
#
_entry.id   AF-A0A967FDH2-F1
#
_cell.length_a   1.000
_cell.length_b   1.000
_cell.length_c   1.000
_cell.angle_alpha   90.00
_cell.angle_beta   90.00
_cell.angle_gamma   90.00
#
_symmetry.space_group_name_H-M   'P 1'
#
loop_
_entity.id
_entity.type
_entity.pdbx_description
1 polymer ?
#
loop_
_entity_poly.entity_id
_entity_poly.type
_entity_poly.pdbx_seq_one_letter_code
_entity_poly.pdbx_strand_id
1 'polypeptide(L)' 'LVEVRKIAARIAAQPPVALRLSKRLLKVSEKMDLPEFLDLCACFQGMSHHSEDHLEAVSAFLDKRTPLFRGK' A
#
# COMPACT_ATOMS: atom_id res chain seq x y z
N LEU A 1 -9.99 -17.95 16.32
CA LEU A 1 -10.28 -17.70 14.89
C LEU A 1 -10.87 -16.30 14.60
N VAL A 2 -11.68 -15.73 15.50
CA VAL A 2 -12.31 -14.40 15.29
C VAL A 2 -11.27 -13.30 15.02
N GLU A 3 -10.23 -13.18 15.86
CA GLU A 3 -9.22 -12.13 15.69
C GLU A 3 -8.39 -12.26 14.40
N VAL A 4 -8.05 -13.48 14.00
CA VAL A 4 -7.35 -13.74 12.74
C VAL A 4 -8.18 -13.24 11.56
N ARG A 5 -9.50 -13.51 11.56
CA ARG A 5 -10.41 -13.05 10.51
C ARG A 5 -10.53 -11.53 10.47
N LYS A 6 -10.59 -10.86 11.63
CA LYS A 6 -10.61 -9.39 11.71
C LYS A 6 -9.35 -8.77 11.12
N ILE A 7 -8.17 -9.32 11.45
CA ILE A 7 -6.90 -8.84 10.91
C ILE A 7 -6.84 -9.07 9.40
N ALA A 8 -7.22 -10.27 8.94
CA ALA A 8 -7.23 -10.59 7.50
C ALA A 8 -8.16 -9.65 6.73
N ALA A 9 -9.36 -9.37 7.24
CA ALA A 9 -10.29 -8.43 6.63
C ALA A 9 -9.71 -7.01 6.55
N ARG A 10 -9.05 -6.54 7.62
CA ARG A 10 -8.40 -5.22 7.62
C ARG A 10 -7.29 -5.11 6.57
N ILE A 11 -6.49 -6.17 6.40
CA ILE A 11 -5.43 -6.23 5.39
C ILE A 11 -6.02 -6.30 3.98
N ALA A 12 -7.04 -7.12 3.76
CA ALA A 12 -7.71 -7.27 2.47
C ALA A 12 -8.44 -6.00 2.01
N ALA A 13 -8.81 -5.12 2.95
CA ALA A 13 -9.41 -3.82 2.65
C ALA A 13 -8.39 -2.73 2.22
N GLN A 14 -7.10 -3.04 2.15
CA GLN A 14 -6.05 -2.11 1.69
C GLN A 14 -5.82 -2.24 0.18
N PRO A 15 -5.26 -1.21 -0.48
CA PRO A 15 -4.90 -1.28 -1.91
C PRO A 15 -3.83 -2.36 -2.17
N PRO A 16 -4.12 -3.42 -2.97
CA PRO A 16 -3.24 -4.58 -3.10
C PRO A 16 -1.83 -4.28 -3.61
N VAL A 17 -1.67 -3.30 -4.50
CA VAL A 17 -0.37 -2.91 -5.06
C VAL A 17 0.49 -2.24 -3.99
N ALA A 18 -0.03 -1.17 -3.37
CA ALA A 18 0.71 -0.42 -2.35
C ALA A 18 1.01 -1.28 -1.10
N LEU A 19 0.10 -2.17 -0.70
CA LEU A 19 0.33 -3.12 0.41
C LEU A 19 1.52 -4.04 0.13
N ARG A 20 1.61 -4.57 -1.10
CA ARG A 20 2.70 -5.46 -1.53
C ARG A 20 4.04 -4.74 -1.61
N LEU A 21 4.05 -3.54 -2.19
CA LEU A 21 5.25 -2.71 -2.28
C LEU A 21 5.75 -2.33 -0.88
N SER A 22 4.84 -1.92 0.02
CA SER A 22 5.16 -1.62 1.42
C SER A 22 5.75 -2.83 2.15
N LYS A 23 5.17 -4.03 1.96
CA LYS A 23 5.71 -5.25 2.54
C LYS A 23 7.11 -5.59 2.01
N ARG A 24 7.35 -5.32 0.72
CA ARG A 24 8.67 -5.50 0.10
C ARG A 24 9.69 -4.53 0.67
N LEU A 25 9.35 -3.25 0.83
CA LEU A 25 10.21 -2.25 1.49
C LEU A 25 10.64 -2.71 2.89
N LEU A 26 9.68 -3.12 3.72
CA LEU A 26 9.99 -3.65 5.05
C LEU A 26 10.96 -4.84 5.00
N LYS A 27 10.79 -5.74 4.02
CA LYS A 27 11.64 -6.93 3.90
C LYS A 27 13.07 -6.61 3.44
N VAL A 28 13.26 -5.61 2.59
CA VAL A 28 14.59 -5.25 2.06
C VAL A 28 15.33 -4.25 2.97
N SER A 29 14.61 -3.47 3.77
CA SER A 29 15.19 -2.45 4.66
C SER A 29 16.25 -2.98 5.64
N GLU A 30 16.15 -4.25 6.03
CA GLU A 30 17.12 -4.91 6.92
C GLU A 30 18.51 -5.06 6.30
N LYS A 31 18.62 -5.02 4.96
CA LYS A 31 19.83 -5.36 4.20
C LYS A 31 20.33 -4.24 3.29
N MET A 32 19.70 -3.07 3.34
CA MET A 32 20.00 -1.95 2.45
C MET A 32 20.49 -0.75 3.27
N ASP A 33 21.46 -0.04 2.72
CA ASP A 33 21.90 1.22 3.30
C ASP A 33 20.84 2.31 3.08
N LEU A 34 20.81 3.28 3.98
CA LEU A 34 19.74 4.28 4.03
C LEU A 34 19.52 5.04 2.70
N PRO A 35 20.57 5.54 2.00
CA PRO A 35 20.36 6.27 0.74
C PRO A 35 19.66 5.42 -0.33
N GLU A 36 20.15 4.20 -0.56
CA GLU A 36 19.57 3.28 -1.55
C GLU A 36 18.14 2.88 -1.19
N PHE A 37 17.87 2.71 0.11
CA PHE A 37 16.53 2.41 0.59
C PHE A 37 15.55 3.57 0.30
N LEU A 38 15.99 4.82 0.48
CA LEU A 38 15.17 5.99 0.18
C LEU A 38 14.89 6.14 -1.32
N ASP A 39 15.87 5.85 -2.19
CA ASP A 39 15.67 5.83 -3.64
C ASP A 39 14.63 4.77 -4.04
N LEU A 40 14.67 3.59 -3.41
CA LEU A 40 13.67 2.55 -3.64
C LEU A 40 12.29 2.95 -3.12
N CYS A 41 12.22 3.63 -1.98
CA CYS A 41 10.96 4.19 -1.46
C CYS A 41 10.36 5.18 -2.46
N ALA A 42 11.17 6.10 -2.98
CA ALA A 42 10.72 7.08 -3.96
C ALA A 42 10.18 6.41 -5.25
N CYS A 43 10.88 5.40 -5.76
CA CYS A 43 10.42 4.61 -6.90
C CYS A 43 9.05 3.97 -6.65
N PHE A 44 8.89 3.26 -5.53
CA PHE A 44 7.63 2.57 -5.21
C PHE A 44 6.49 3.53 -4.89
N GLN A 45 6.79 4.68 -4.29
CA GLN A 45 5.81 5.74 -4.08
C GLN A 45 5.35 6.30 -5.43
N GLY A 46 6.28 6.56 -6.36
CA GLY A 46 5.96 6.96 -7.73
C GLY A 46 5.05 5.94 -8.43
N MET A 47 5.36 4.65 -8.34
CA MET A 47 4.50 3.59 -8.90
C MET A 47 3.11 3.58 -8.25
N SER A 48 3.04 3.74 -6.93
CA SER A 48 1.77 3.72 -6.19
C SER A 48 0.89 4.92 -6.54
N HIS A 49 1.49 6.12 -6.69
CA HIS A 49 0.75 7.34 -7.03
C HIS A 49 0.10 7.29 -8.42
N HIS A 50 0.65 6.49 -9.35
CA HIS A 50 0.10 6.32 -10.69
C HIS A 50 -0.93 5.18 -10.80
N SER A 51 -1.27 4.50 -9.69
CA SER A 51 -2.23 3.41 -9.70
C SER A 51 -3.68 3.92 -9.62
N GLU A 52 -4.62 3.17 -10.19
CA GLU A 52 -6.05 3.48 -10.09
C GLU A 52 -6.51 3.49 -8.63
N ASP A 53 -5.99 2.56 -7.83
CA ASP A 53 -6.29 2.45 -6.40
C ASP A 53 -5.84 3.70 -5.60
N HIS A 54 -4.79 4.41 -6.03
CA HIS A 54 -4.40 5.67 -5.39
C HIS A 54 -5.40 6.78 -5.67
N LEU A 55 -5.84 6.92 -6.94
CA LEU A 55 -6.86 7.89 -7.32
C LEU A 55 -8.18 7.61 -6.58
N GLU A 56 -8.58 6.34 -6.47
CA GLU A 56 -9.74 5.91 -5.70
C GLU A 56 -9.59 6.21 -4.21
N ALA A 57 -8.42 5.96 -3.61
CA ALA A 57 -8.17 6.29 -2.20
C ALA A 57 -8.36 7.78 -1.94
N VAL A 58 -7.81 8.63 -2.81
CA VAL A 58 -7.91 10.09 -2.70
C VAL A 58 -9.34 10.57 -2.90
N SER A 59 -10.04 10.12 -3.95
CA SER A 59 -11.46 10.46 -4.16
C SER A 59 -12.32 10.00 -3.01
N ALA A 60 -12.19 8.76 -2.57
CA ALA A 60 -12.97 8.22 -1.47
C ALA A 60 -12.74 8.98 -0.15
N PHE A 61 -11.50 9.39 0.11
CA PHE A 61 -11.16 10.23 1.26
C PHE A 61 -11.84 11.61 1.20
N LEU A 62 -11.78 12.28 0.04
CA LEU A 62 -12.43 13.57 -0.17
C LEU A 62 -13.96 13.48 -0.06
N ASP A 63 -14.55 12.42 -0.62
CA ASP A 63 -15.98 12.16 -0.62
C ASP A 63 -16.49 11.55 0.72
N LYS A 64 -15.59 11.26 1.68
CA LYS A 64 -15.88 10.61 2.97
C LYS A 64 -16.61 9.26 2.82
N ARG A 65 -16.28 8.50 1.78
CA ARG A 65 -16.82 7.17 1.51
C ARG A 65 -15.76 6.09 1.69
N THR A 66 -16.20 4.84 1.81
CA THR A 66 -15.27 3.70 1.82
C THR A 66 -14.69 3.50 0.41
N PRO A 67 -13.36 3.39 0.26
CA PRO A 67 -12.74 3.12 -1.04
C PRO A 67 -12.95 1.68 -1.51
N LEU A 68 -12.95 1.47 -2.82
CA LEU A 68 -13.05 0.17 -3.48
C LEU A 68 -11.80 -0.14 -4.30
N PHE A 69 -10.85 -0.85 -3.69
CA PHE A 69 -9.59 -1.21 -4.35
C PHE A 69 -9.72 -2.43 -5.26
N ARG A 70 -9.13 -2.34 -6.46
CA ARG A 70 -9.15 -3.39 -7.50
C ARG A 70 -7.76 -3.94 -7.81
N GLY A 71 -6.72 -3.42 -7.18
CA GLY A 71 -5.34 -3.86 -7.39
C GLY A 71 -4.75 -3.38 -8.71
N LYS A 72 -5.17 -2.21 -9.18
CA LYS A 72 -4.72 -1.56 -10.41
C LYS A 72 -4.16 -0.17 -10.12
#